data_AF-A0A7J5DF08-F1
#
_entry.id   AF-A0A7J5DF08-F1
#
_cell.length_a   1.000
_cell.length_b   1.000
_cell.length_c   1.000
_cell.angle_alpha   90.00
_cell.angle_beta   90.00
_cell.angle_gamma   90.00
#
_symmetry.space_group_name_H-M   'P 1'
#
loop_
_entity.id
_entity.type
_entity.pdbx_description
1 polymer ?
#
loop_
_entity_poly.entity_id
_entity_poly.type
_entity_poly.pdbx_seq_one_letter_code
_entity_poly.pdbx_strand_id
1 'polypeptide(L)'
;MTQSNLRIRYSGESSEVEISGSVNDLEELANVFTRGGILILPPHGDDPFPYSDYLSGLRVQQVQRDRVTISVDEQQRLLDFTGSRESVAVLAGNLRDLCREGGPGEHLHVEYFPDHFYLAESPVSLVFSRTG
;
A
#
# COMPACT_ATOMS: atom_id res chain seq x y z
N MET A 1 7.93 -19.87 -8.67
CA MET A 1 7.41 -18.68 -7.98
C MET A 1 8.45 -17.61 -8.16
N THR A 2 8.15 -16.57 -8.93
CA THR A 2 9.05 -15.42 -9.08
C THR A 2 9.11 -14.72 -7.73
N GLN A 3 10.30 -14.45 -7.24
CA GLN A 3 10.48 -13.74 -5.97
C GLN A 3 9.91 -12.32 -6.14
N SER A 4 8.99 -11.93 -5.25
CA SER A 4 8.39 -10.60 -5.32
C SER A 4 9.45 -9.53 -5.04
N ASN A 5 9.42 -8.46 -5.83
CA ASN A 5 10.27 -7.28 -5.63
C ASN A 5 9.49 -6.15 -4.94
N LEU A 6 8.30 -6.45 -4.40
CA LEU A 6 7.53 -5.49 -3.64
C LEU A 6 8.34 -5.01 -2.44
N ARG A 7 8.40 -3.70 -2.25
CA ARG A 7 9.06 -3.00 -1.14
C ARG A 7 8.05 -2.07 -0.50
N ILE A 8 8.11 -1.96 0.82
CA ILE A 8 7.33 -0.98 1.57
C ILE A 8 8.31 -0.16 2.39
N ARG A 9 8.43 1.13 2.06
CA ARG A 9 9.34 2.07 2.72
C ARG A 9 8.53 3.06 3.54
N TYR A 10 9.01 3.39 4.73
CA TYR A 10 8.33 4.27 5.68
C TYR A 10 9.27 5.37 6.17
N SER A 11 8.76 6.61 6.16
CA SER A 11 9.40 7.76 6.77
C SER A 11 8.68 8.11 8.06
N GLY A 12 9.33 7.87 9.20
CA GLY A 12 8.81 8.27 10.50
C GLY A 12 8.72 9.79 10.69
N GLU A 13 9.49 10.56 9.93
CA GLU A 13 9.51 12.02 10.01
C GLU A 13 8.31 12.66 9.29
N SER A 14 8.00 12.19 8.07
CA SER A 14 6.89 12.73 7.26
C SER A 14 5.60 11.93 7.39
N SER A 15 5.63 10.78 8.09
CA SER A 15 4.54 9.80 8.12
C SER A 15 4.10 9.36 6.72
N GLU A 16 5.03 9.32 5.76
CA GLU A 16 4.79 8.84 4.41
C GLU A 16 5.21 7.38 4.28
N VAL A 17 4.39 6.60 3.57
CA VAL A 17 4.68 5.23 3.17
C VAL A 17 4.65 5.11 1.65
N GLU A 18 5.69 4.52 1.10
CA GLU A 18 5.75 4.16 -0.32
C GLU A 18 5.72 2.64 -0.47
N ILE A 19 4.83 2.14 -1.33
CA ILE A 19 4.82 0.77 -1.80
C ILE A 19 5.29 0.75 -3.23
N SER A 20 6.44 0.13 -3.50
CA SER A 20 7.03 0.05 -4.82
C SER A 20 7.20 -1.38 -5.30
N GLY A 21 7.00 -1.64 -6.60
CA GLY A 21 7.13 -2.97 -7.17
C GLY A 21 6.86 -3.01 -8.66
N SER A 22 7.11 -4.17 -9.28
CA SER A 22 6.77 -4.39 -10.68
C SER A 22 5.25 -4.43 -10.88
N VAL A 23 4.79 -4.35 -12.13
CA VAL A 23 3.37 -4.54 -12.48
C VAL A 23 2.80 -5.81 -11.86
N ASN A 24 3.55 -6.91 -11.92
CA ASN A 24 3.11 -8.20 -11.37
C ASN A 24 3.01 -8.16 -9.84
N ASP A 25 3.93 -7.46 -9.16
CA ASP A 25 3.90 -7.31 -7.70
C ASP A 25 2.69 -6.48 -7.28
N LEU A 26 2.42 -5.38 -7.98
CA LEU A 26 1.30 -4.48 -7.68
C LEU A 26 -0.06 -5.08 -8.02
N GLU A 27 -0.17 -5.87 -9.10
CA GLU A 27 -1.38 -6.64 -9.40
C GLU A 27 -1.65 -7.71 -8.33
N GLU A 28 -0.61 -8.41 -7.85
CA GLU A 28 -0.79 -9.37 -6.75
C GLU A 28 -1.17 -8.68 -5.44
N LEU A 29 -0.64 -7.49 -5.19
CA LEU A 29 -1.07 -6.66 -4.07
C LEU A 29 -2.54 -6.24 -4.20
N ALA A 30 -3.01 -5.84 -5.38
CA ALA A 30 -4.42 -5.56 -5.63
C ALA A 30 -5.31 -6.79 -5.34
N ASN A 31 -4.81 -8.00 -5.61
CA ASN A 31 -5.50 -9.24 -5.23
C ASN A 31 -5.54 -9.44 -3.71
N VAL A 32 -4.46 -9.13 -2.99
CA VAL A 32 -4.45 -9.15 -1.51
C VAL A 32 -5.47 -8.19 -0.93
N PHE A 33 -5.59 -6.97 -1.44
CA PHE A 33 -6.63 -6.02 -1.02
C PHE A 33 -8.03 -6.62 -1.18
N THR A 34 -8.29 -7.25 -2.33
CA THR A 34 -9.61 -7.84 -2.64
C THR A 34 -9.94 -9.02 -1.71
N ARG A 35 -8.94 -9.85 -1.36
CA ARG A 35 -9.10 -11.04 -0.51
C ARG A 35 -9.10 -10.72 0.99
N GLY A 36 -8.42 -9.65 1.40
CA GLY A 36 -8.02 -9.43 2.80
C GLY A 36 -6.86 -10.35 3.22
N GLY A 37 -6.35 -10.13 4.43
CA GLY A 37 -5.31 -10.97 5.03
C GLY A 37 -3.98 -10.24 5.23
N ILE A 38 -2.90 -11.02 5.40
CA ILE A 38 -1.56 -10.50 5.69
C ILE A 38 -0.62 -10.91 4.55
N LEU A 39 0.15 -9.95 4.05
CA LEU A 39 1.26 -10.15 3.13
C LEU A 39 2.57 -9.85 3.87
N ILE A 40 3.41 -10.86 4.04
CA ILE A 40 4.75 -10.70 4.61
C ILE A 40 5.77 -10.64 3.48
N LEU A 41 6.66 -9.66 3.54
CA LEU A 41 7.71 -9.42 2.57
C LEU A 41 9.05 -9.97 3.05
N PRO A 42 9.91 -10.41 2.13
CA PRO A 42 11.27 -10.78 2.48
C PRO A 42 12.03 -9.56 3.03
N PRO A 43 13.01 -9.75 3.93
CA PRO A 43 13.86 -8.66 4.38
C PRO A 43 14.56 -7.98 3.20
N HIS A 44 14.60 -6.66 3.21
CA HIS A 44 15.39 -5.87 2.25
C HIS A 44 16.74 -5.52 2.89
N GLY A 45 17.84 -5.77 2.17
CA GLY A 45 19.20 -5.51 2.64
C GLY A 45 19.80 -4.18 2.13
N ASP A 46 19.08 -3.47 1.26
CA ASP A 46 19.54 -2.22 0.66
C ASP A 46 19.14 -1.02 1.54
N ASP A 47 19.78 0.13 1.38
CA ASP A 47 19.44 1.38 2.07
C ASP A 47 18.01 1.85 1.71
N PRO A 48 17.12 2.15 2.69
CA PRO A 48 15.77 2.68 2.42
C PRO A 48 15.72 4.13 1.90
N PHE A 49 16.85 4.84 1.84
CA PHE A 49 16.90 6.25 1.43
C PHE A 49 16.03 6.56 0.18
N PRO A 50 15.23 7.65 0.19
CA PRO A 50 15.17 8.73 1.19
C PRO A 50 14.34 8.43 2.44
N TYR A 51 13.78 7.23 2.57
CA TYR A 51 12.99 6.82 3.73
C TYR A 51 13.88 6.34 4.87
N SER A 52 13.31 6.30 6.08
CA SER A 52 14.04 5.89 7.29
C SER A 52 14.08 4.38 7.50
N ASP A 53 13.09 3.63 7.01
CA ASP A 53 13.01 2.19 7.26
C ASP A 53 12.17 1.43 6.21
N TYR A 54 12.23 0.09 6.25
CA TYR A 54 11.33 -0.82 5.54
C TYR A 54 10.29 -1.42 6.47
N LEU A 55 9.04 -1.49 6.02
CA LEU A 55 8.04 -2.33 6.68
C LEU A 55 8.19 -3.78 6.24
N SER A 56 7.90 -4.70 7.15
CA SER A 56 8.02 -6.16 6.93
C SER A 56 6.87 -6.75 6.12
N GLY A 57 5.86 -5.94 5.82
CA GLY A 57 4.67 -6.37 5.11
C GLY A 57 3.49 -5.44 5.33
N LEU A 58 2.31 -5.95 5.00
CA LEU A 58 1.04 -5.26 5.19
C LEU A 58 -0.08 -6.21 5.58
N ARG A 59 -1.13 -5.63 6.16
CA ARG A 59 -2.32 -6.34 6.60
C ARG A 59 -3.56 -5.59 6.13
N VAL A 60 -4.50 -6.32 5.58
CA VAL A 60 -5.78 -5.81 5.08
C VAL A 60 -6.90 -6.45 5.91
N GLN A 61 -7.54 -5.63 6.74
CA GLN A 61 -8.67 -5.99 7.58
C GLN A 61 -9.96 -5.48 6.96
N GLN A 62 -10.80 -6.39 6.50
CA GLN A 62 -12.12 -6.04 5.98
C GLN A 62 -13.13 -6.01 7.13
N VAL A 63 -13.71 -4.84 7.39
CA VAL A 63 -14.71 -4.60 8.46
C VAL A 63 -16.07 -4.23 7.88
N GLN A 64 -17.13 -4.28 8.68
CA GLN A 64 -18.45 -3.89 8.20
C GLN A 64 -18.59 -2.37 8.16
N ARG A 65 -18.79 -1.84 6.94
CA ARG A 65 -19.16 -0.43 6.64
C ARG A 65 -18.18 0.62 7.17
N ASP A 66 -16.98 0.66 6.59
CA ASP A 66 -16.06 1.78 6.75
C ASP A 66 -15.37 2.17 5.43
N ARG A 67 -14.90 3.41 5.37
CA ARG A 67 -13.91 3.85 4.38
C ARG A 67 -12.54 3.28 4.77
N VAL A 68 -11.59 3.23 3.85
CA VAL A 68 -10.25 2.74 4.15
C VAL A 68 -9.51 3.76 5.01
N THR A 69 -9.05 3.31 6.17
CA THR A 69 -8.03 3.97 6.98
C THR A 69 -6.69 3.24 6.81
N ILE A 70 -5.60 3.99 6.76
CA ILE A 70 -4.24 3.49 6.59
C ILE A 70 -3.43 3.88 7.82
N SER A 71 -2.70 2.93 8.41
CA SER A 71 -1.83 3.21 9.57
C SER A 71 -0.63 2.30 9.60
N VAL A 72 0.42 2.68 10.32
CA VAL A 72 1.60 1.83 10.54
C VAL A 72 1.55 1.22 11.94
N ASP A 73 1.62 -0.10 12.03
CA ASP A 73 1.91 -0.83 13.26
C ASP A 73 3.43 -0.89 13.42
N GLU A 74 3.99 0.06 14.17
CA GLU A 74 5.45 0.14 14.38
C GLU A 74 6.01 -1.05 15.17
N GLN A 75 5.20 -1.70 16.01
CA GLN A 75 5.64 -2.85 16.80
C GLN A 75 5.81 -4.09 15.92
N GLN A 76 4.83 -4.36 15.05
CA GLN A 76 4.88 -5.47 14.10
C GLN A 76 5.59 -5.10 12.80
N ARG A 77 5.90 -3.81 12.60
CA ARG A 77 6.45 -3.24 11.36
C ARG A 77 5.58 -3.60 10.16
N LEU A 78 4.27 -3.38 10.27
CA LEU A 78 3.30 -3.66 9.21
C LEU A 78 2.54 -2.40 8.82
N LEU A 79 2.19 -2.29 7.53
CA LEU A 79 1.21 -1.32 7.06
C LEU A 79 -0.19 -1.91 7.17
N ASP A 80 -1.06 -1.26 7.94
CA ASP A 80 -2.44 -1.68 8.13
C ASP A 80 -3.38 -0.90 7.22
N PHE A 81 -4.30 -1.65 6.60
CA PHE A 81 -5.44 -1.15 5.87
C PHE A 81 -6.70 -1.72 6.50
N THR A 82 -7.57 -0.85 7.00
CA THR A 82 -8.86 -1.25 7.57
C THR A 82 -9.98 -0.53 6.85
N GLY A 83 -10.96 -1.27 6.34
CA GLY A 83 -12.11 -0.67 5.66
C GLY A 83 -13.12 -1.73 5.19
N SER A 84 -14.23 -1.29 4.64
CA SER A 84 -15.19 -2.21 4.01
C SER A 84 -14.60 -2.88 2.78
N ARG A 85 -15.15 -4.06 2.43
CA ARG A 85 -14.76 -4.79 1.23
C ARG A 85 -14.92 -3.93 -0.02
N GLU A 86 -15.99 -3.15 -0.10
CA GLU A 86 -16.28 -2.23 -1.19
C GLU A 86 -15.23 -1.12 -1.28
N SER A 87 -14.92 -0.45 -0.17
CA SER A 87 -13.93 0.62 -0.15
C SER A 87 -12.52 0.12 -0.49
N VAL A 88 -12.13 -1.04 0.04
CA VAL A 88 -10.83 -1.67 -0.28
C VAL A 88 -10.79 -2.14 -1.74
N ALA A 89 -11.91 -2.57 -2.31
CA ALA A 89 -11.97 -2.93 -3.74
C ALA A 89 -11.76 -1.72 -4.66
N VAL A 90 -12.19 -0.53 -4.26
CA VAL A 90 -11.90 0.71 -5.02
C VAL A 90 -10.40 1.03 -4.97
N LEU A 91 -9.77 0.95 -3.80
CA LEU A 91 -8.32 1.12 -3.67
C LEU A 91 -7.55 0.13 -4.57
N ALA A 92 -7.98 -1.14 -4.57
CA ALA A 92 -7.43 -2.15 -5.46
C ALA A 92 -7.67 -1.85 -6.95
N GLY A 93 -8.79 -1.22 -7.30
CA GLY A 93 -9.08 -0.74 -8.65
C GLY A 93 -8.07 0.31 -9.09
N ASN A 94 -7.86 1.35 -8.28
CA ASN A 94 -6.91 2.42 -8.60
C ASN A 94 -5.48 1.89 -8.77
N LEU A 95 -5.07 0.92 -7.96
CA LEU A 95 -3.77 0.26 -8.12
C LEU A 95 -3.66 -0.51 -9.44
N ARG A 96 -4.73 -1.18 -9.87
CA ARG A 96 -4.76 -1.85 -11.18
C ARG A 96 -4.76 -0.87 -12.34
N ASP A 97 -5.38 0.28 -12.19
CA ASP A 97 -5.35 1.32 -13.22
C ASP A 97 -3.92 1.87 -13.36
N LEU A 98 -3.19 2.10 -12.27
CA LEU A 98 -1.74 2.39 -12.32
C LEU A 98 -0.95 1.29 -13.06
N CYS A 99 -1.30 0.01 -12.86
CA CYS A 99 -0.64 -1.11 -13.54
C CYS A 99 -0.93 -1.15 -15.05
N ARG A 100 -2.13 -0.73 -15.48
CA ARG A 100 -2.56 -0.77 -16.89
C ARG A 100 -2.12 0.45 -17.67
N GLU A 101 -2.29 1.62 -17.07
CA GLU A 101 -2.14 2.91 -17.74
C GLU A 101 -0.79 3.54 -17.44
N GLY A 102 -0.21 3.24 -16.27
CA GLY A 102 1.01 3.89 -15.81
C GLY A 102 2.28 3.38 -16.48
N GLY A 103 3.27 4.26 -16.63
CA GLY A 103 4.60 3.94 -17.13
C GLY A 103 5.63 3.56 -16.05
N PRO A 104 6.84 3.11 -16.45
CA PRO A 104 7.97 2.96 -15.53
C PRO A 104 8.27 4.26 -14.78
N GLY A 105 8.31 4.19 -13.44
CA GLY A 105 8.56 5.35 -12.57
C GLY A 105 7.34 6.23 -12.29
N GLU A 106 6.18 5.90 -12.85
CA GLU A 106 4.93 6.56 -12.45
C GLU A 106 4.44 6.06 -11.09
N HIS A 107 3.67 6.92 -10.44
CA HIS A 107 3.21 6.70 -9.08
C HIS A 107 1.79 7.25 -8.88
N LEU A 108 1.11 6.69 -7.90
CA LEU A 108 -0.24 7.05 -7.48
C LEU A 108 -0.19 7.51 -6.02
N HIS A 109 -0.57 8.77 -5.79
CA HIS A 109 -0.82 9.30 -4.45
C HIS A 109 -2.22 8.90 -3.99
N VAL A 110 -2.33 8.39 -2.77
CA VAL A 110 -3.60 8.01 -2.14
C VAL A 110 -3.87 9.00 -1.01
N GLU A 111 -4.55 10.09 -1.37
CA GLU A 111 -4.78 11.22 -0.47
C GLU A 111 -6.24 11.32 -0.06
N TYR A 112 -6.47 11.55 1.23
CA TYR A 112 -7.79 11.89 1.74
C TYR A 112 -8.11 13.36 1.46
N PHE A 113 -9.37 13.61 1.10
CA PHE A 113 -9.98 14.94 1.17
C PHE A 113 -11.39 14.83 1.76
N PRO A 114 -11.96 15.90 2.34
CA PRO A 114 -13.34 15.86 2.84
C PRO A 114 -14.32 15.39 1.76
N ASP A 115 -15.21 14.46 2.10
CA ASP A 115 -16.15 13.80 1.18
C ASP A 115 -15.57 12.72 0.25
N HIS A 116 -14.31 12.31 0.46
CA HIS A 116 -13.75 11.16 -0.25
C HIS A 116 -14.60 9.90 -0.05
N PHE A 117 -15.07 9.27 -1.13
CA PHE A 117 -16.13 8.26 -1.03
C PHE A 117 -15.66 6.90 -0.48
N TYR A 118 -14.37 6.56 -0.60
CA TYR A 118 -13.81 5.29 -0.14
C TYR A 118 -12.62 5.40 0.83
N LEU A 119 -12.10 6.60 1.10
CA LEU A 119 -10.96 6.82 2.03
C LEU A 119 -11.42 7.62 3.23
N ALA A 120 -10.93 7.24 4.41
CA ALA A 120 -11.02 8.03 5.63
C ALA A 120 -9.71 8.82 5.82
N GLU A 121 -9.78 9.85 6.65
CA GLU A 121 -8.58 10.52 7.14
C GLU A 121 -7.67 9.50 7.82
N SER A 122 -6.40 9.51 7.44
CA SER A 122 -5.41 8.52 7.86
C SER A 122 -4.18 9.23 8.42
N PRO A 123 -3.52 8.68 9.46
CA PRO A 123 -2.31 9.25 10.03
C PRO A 123 -1.09 9.19 9.10
N VAL A 124 -1.18 8.47 7.97
CA VAL A 124 -0.08 8.33 7.01
C VAL A 124 -0.53 8.72 5.60
N SER A 125 0.41 9.29 4.84
CA SER A 125 0.27 9.44 3.39
C SER A 125 0.77 8.16 2.70
N LEU A 126 0.09 7.74 1.63
CA LEU A 126 0.44 6.53 0.89
C LEU A 126 0.71 6.84 -0.57
N VAL A 127 1.82 6.31 -1.08
CA VAL A 127 2.20 6.34 -2.49
C VAL A 127 2.40 4.92 -3.00
N PHE A 128 1.82 4.60 -4.16
CA PHE A 128 2.21 3.42 -4.93
C PHE A 128 3.13 3.82 -6.06
N SER A 129 4.27 3.15 -6.21
CA SER A 129 5.24 3.45 -7.26
C SER A 129 5.48 2.22 -8.14
N ARG A 130 5.29 2.37 -9.45
CA ARG A 130 5.56 1.30 -10.42
C ARG A 130 7.04 1.29 -10.81
N THR A 131 7.69 0.15 -10.64
CA THR A 131 9.10 -0.05 -11.04
C THR A 131 9.22 -0.96 -12.26
N GLY A 132 10.19 -0.64 -13.12
CA GLY A 132 10.39 -1.31 -14.41
C GLY A 132 9.26 -1.07 -15.41
#